data_AF-A0A7H8HBG4-F1
#
_entry.id   AF-A0A7H8HBG4-F1
#
_cell.length_a   1.000
_cell.length_b   1.000
_cell.length_c   1.000
_cell.angle_alpha   90.00
_cell.angle_beta   90.00
_cell.angle_gamma   90.00
#
_symmetry.space_group_name_H-M   'P 1'
#
loop_
_entity.id
_entity.type
_entity.pdbx_description
1 polymer ?
#
loop_
_entity_poly.entity_id
_entity_poly.type
_entity_poly.pdbx_seq_one_letter_code
_entity_poly.pdbx_strand_id
1 'polypeptide(L)' 'MSSLDLETGAAAAETGDPAATACAVCPHSPESHDVIARRFCTATQAGGFHRGCVCAGASDAPVTTAMRVAK' A
#
# COMPACT_ATOMS: atom_id res chain seq x y z
N MET A 1 26.81 -7.19 40.01
CA MET A 1 27.37 -7.72 38.75
C MET A 1 26.81 -9.12 38.57
N SER A 2 25.80 -9.29 37.72
CA SER A 2 25.35 -10.54 37.06
C SER A 2 23.88 -10.42 36.62
N SER A 3 23.68 -9.97 35.37
CA SER A 3 22.45 -10.19 34.58
C SER A 3 22.87 -10.16 33.11
N LEU A 4 23.51 -11.25 32.69
CA LEU A 4 23.73 -11.57 31.29
C LEU A 4 22.68 -12.61 30.93
N ASP A 5 21.52 -12.13 30.48
CA ASP A 5 20.57 -12.92 29.70
C ASP A 5 20.47 -12.26 28.31
N LEU A 6 21.57 -12.35 27.58
CA LEU A 6 21.53 -12.70 26.16
C LEU A 6 20.86 -14.09 26.15
N GLU A 7 19.77 -14.41 25.45
CA GLU A 7 19.67 -14.52 24.00
C GLU A 7 18.19 -14.73 23.60
N THR A 8 17.73 -14.11 22.52
CA THR A 8 17.04 -14.79 21.40
C THR A 8 16.78 -13.76 20.31
N GLY A 9 17.68 -13.76 19.33
CA GLY A 9 17.46 -13.17 18.04
C GLY A 9 16.65 -14.10 17.12
N ALA A 10 16.17 -13.47 16.04
CA ALA A 10 15.49 -14.03 14.86
C ALA A 10 13.99 -14.36 15.06
N ALA A 11 13.07 -13.86 14.24
CA ALA A 11 13.23 -13.43 12.86
C ALA A 11 12.69 -12.02 12.64
N ALA A 12 13.53 -11.18 12.04
CA ALA A 12 13.03 -10.21 11.08
C ALA A 12 12.19 -11.00 10.07
N ALA A 13 10.87 -10.87 10.14
CA ALA A 13 10.04 -11.13 8.99
C ALA A 13 10.29 -9.98 8.01
N GLU A 14 11.50 -9.94 7.44
CA GLU A 14 11.73 -9.45 6.09
C GLU A 14 10.94 -10.39 5.19
N THR A 15 9.63 -10.18 5.20
CA THR A 15 8.73 -10.76 4.21
C THR A 15 9.04 -9.92 2.98
N GLY A 16 9.98 -10.40 2.15
CA GLY A 16 10.16 -9.88 0.81
C GLY A 16 8.77 -9.76 0.19
N ASP A 17 8.41 -8.51 -0.12
CA ASP A 17 7.04 -8.12 -0.46
C ASP A 17 6.56 -9.01 -1.62
N PRO A 18 5.50 -9.82 -1.43
CA PRO A 18 5.00 -10.69 -2.48
C PRO A 18 4.40 -9.81 -3.58
N ALA A 19 5.23 -9.52 -4.58
CA ALA A 19 4.88 -9.00 -5.89
C ALA A 19 3.82 -7.90 -5.85
N ALA A 20 4.23 -6.66 -5.53
CA ALA A 20 3.51 -5.38 -5.70
C ALA A 20 2.08 -5.54 -6.25
N THR A 21 1.22 -6.18 -5.46
CA THR A 21 -0.13 -6.49 -5.89
C THR A 21 -0.86 -5.21 -5.59
N ALA A 22 -1.48 -4.61 -6.61
CA ALA A 22 -2.19 -3.34 -6.48
C ALA A 22 -2.98 -3.30 -5.16
N CYS A 23 -3.01 -2.13 -4.50
CA CYS A 23 -3.66 -2.03 -3.20
C CYS A 23 -5.10 -2.57 -3.27
N ALA A 24 -5.49 -3.38 -2.30
CA ALA A 24 -6.84 -3.95 -2.25
C ALA A 24 -7.97 -2.90 -2.13
N VAL A 25 -7.63 -1.62 -1.90
CA VAL A 25 -8.58 -0.51 -1.76
C VAL A 25 -8.52 0.46 -2.93
N CYS A 26 -7.37 0.62 -3.59
CA CYS A 26 -7.17 1.63 -4.64
C CYS A 26 -6.40 1.07 -5.84
N PRO A 27 -6.64 1.62 -7.05
CA PRO A 27 -6.12 1.06 -8.30
C PRO A 27 -4.66 1.48 -8.59
N HIS A 28 -3.88 1.90 -7.60
CA HIS A 28 -2.46 2.24 -7.77
C HIS A 28 -1.58 1.39 -6.87
N SER A 29 -0.29 1.39 -7.18
CA SER A 29 0.68 0.60 -6.46
C SER A 29 0.80 1.05 -4.99
N PRO A 30 0.89 0.11 -4.02
CA PRO A 30 1.06 0.43 -2.60
C PRO A 30 2.32 1.24 -2.29
N GLU A 31 3.33 1.25 -3.17
CA GLU A 31 4.53 2.07 -3.03
C GLU A 31 4.27 3.59 -3.21
N SER A 32 3.16 3.96 -3.85
CA SER A 32 2.73 5.36 -3.92
C SER A 32 2.08 5.86 -2.62
N HIS A 33 1.93 4.99 -1.61
CA HIS A 33 1.34 5.39 -0.34
C HIS A 33 2.37 6.05 0.58
N ASP A 34 2.02 7.24 1.08
CA ASP A 34 2.63 7.73 2.31
C ASP A 34 2.12 6.95 3.54
N VAL A 35 2.67 7.26 4.71
CA VAL A 35 2.33 6.58 5.98
C VAL A 35 0.83 6.70 6.31
N ILE A 36 0.19 7.81 5.96
CA ILE A 36 -1.23 8.05 6.22
C ILE A 36 -2.08 7.22 5.25
N ALA A 37 -1.74 7.24 3.97
CA ALA A 37 -2.40 6.46 2.93
C ALA A 37 -2.37 4.95 3.25
N ARG A 38 -1.23 4.43 3.72
CA ARG A 38 -1.12 3.02 4.16
C ARG A 38 -2.11 2.70 5.28
N ARG A 39 -2.13 3.51 6.35
CA ARG A 39 -3.03 3.30 7.49
C ARG A 39 -4.49 3.37 7.10
N PHE A 40 -4.86 4.36 6.28
CA PHE A 40 -6.23 4.53 5.82
C PHE A 40 -6.70 3.33 5.00
N CYS A 41 -5.89 2.88 4.04
CA CYS A 41 -6.26 1.75 3.18
C CYS A 41 -6.35 0.45 3.99
N THR A 42 -5.43 0.19 4.92
CA THR A 42 -5.52 -0.97 5.81
C THR A 42 -6.80 -0.95 6.66
N ALA A 43 -7.15 0.20 7.27
CA ALA A 43 -8.39 0.32 8.05
C ALA A 43 -9.65 0.20 7.17
N THR A 44 -9.58 0.69 5.93
CA THR A 44 -10.68 0.60 4.95
C THR A 44 -10.94 -0.85 4.56
N GLN A 45 -9.87 -1.60 4.28
CA GLN A 45 -9.93 -3.02 3.98
C GLN A 45 -10.43 -3.84 5.18
N ALA A 46 -9.83 -3.64 6.36
CA ALA A 46 -10.19 -4.39 7.56
C ALA A 46 -11.65 -4.16 7.99
N GLY A 47 -12.18 -2.96 7.75
CA GLY A 47 -13.59 -2.65 8.02
C GLY A 47 -14.55 -3.00 6.88
N GLY A 48 -14.07 -3.53 5.75
CA GLY A 48 -14.91 -3.88 4.61
C GLY A 48 -15.66 -2.69 3.99
N PHE A 49 -15.07 -1.50 4.03
CA PHE A 49 -15.76 -0.29 3.58
C PHE A 49 -15.63 -0.08 2.07
N HIS A 50 -16.75 0.13 1.39
CA HIS A 50 -16.80 0.47 -0.04
C HIS A 50 -16.78 1.98 -0.24
N ARG A 51 -15.65 2.62 0.07
CA ARG A 51 -15.42 4.08 -0.13
C ARG A 51 -14.16 4.29 -0.97
N GLY A 52 -14.03 5.49 -1.56
CA GLY A 52 -12.80 5.88 -2.26
C GLY A 52 -11.59 6.01 -1.32
N CYS A 53 -10.40 6.09 -1.91
CA CYS A 53 -9.14 6.28 -1.18
C CYS A 53 -8.74 7.77 -1.08
N VAL A 54 -7.99 8.12 -0.03
CA VAL A 54 -7.41 9.47 0.17
C VAL A 54 -6.02 9.63 -0.43
N CYS A 55 -5.50 8.59 -1.08
CA CYS A 55 -4.13 8.57 -1.57
C CYS A 55 -3.91 9.63 -2.67
N ALA A 56 -2.73 10.24 -2.68
CA ALA A 56 -2.28 11.14 -3.74
C ALA A 56 -1.71 10.39 -4.98
N GLY A 57 -1.56 9.06 -4.90
CA GLY A 57 -1.05 8.23 -5.98
C GLY A 57 -1.92 8.37 -7.23
N ALA A 58 -1.32 8.85 -8.33
CA ALA A 58 -1.97 8.82 -9.63
C ALA A 58 -2.47 7.39 -9.88
N SER A 59 -3.73 7.26 -10.30
CA SER A 59 -4.27 5.95 -10.63
C SER A 59 -3.37 5.35 -11.70
N ASP A 60 -2.76 4.18 -11.46
CA ASP A 60 -1.96 3.46 -12.46
C ASP A 60 -2.87 2.78 -13.50
N ALA A 61 -4.04 3.37 -13.75
CA ALA A 61 -4.81 3.08 -14.93
C ALA A 61 -4.13 3.84 -16.08
N PRO A 62 -3.83 3.19 -17.22
CA PRO A 62 -3.47 3.95 -18.41
C PRO A 62 -4.65 4.86 -18.71
N VAL A 63 -4.49 6.16 -18.45
CA VAL A 63 -5.45 7.16 -18.92
C VAL A 63 -5.34 7.13 -20.44
N THR A 64 -6.13 6.27 -21.08
CA THR A 64 -6.33 6.37 -22.52
C THR A 64 -7.21 7.59 -22.70
N THR A 65 -6.59 8.78 -22.65
CA THR A 65 -7.18 10.03 -23.16
C THR A 65 -7.35 9.85 -24.67
N ALA A 66 -8.34 9.06 -25.05
CA ALA A 66 -8.87 8.96 -26.39
C ALA A 66 -10.03 9.95 -26.50
N MET A 67 -9.70 11.24 -26.57
CA MET A 67 -10.63 12.24 -27.08
C MET A 67 -9.89 13.09 -28.11
N ARG A 68 -9.88 12.59 -29.35
CA ARG A 68 -9.58 13.40 -30.52
C ARG A 68 -10.85 14.17 -30.88
N VAL A 69 -10.78 15.49 -30.89
CA VAL A 69 -11.64 16.31 -31.75
C VAL A 69 -10.73 16.89 -32.83
N ALA A 70 -10.73 16.23 -33.99
CA ALA A 70 -10.20 16.82 -35.21
C ALA A 70 -11.23 17.83 -35.73
N LYS A 71 -10.76 19.00 -36.17
CA LYS A 71 -11.53 19.93 -37.00
C LYS A 71 -10.76 20.17 -38.29
#